data_AF-A0A355GL54-F1
#
_entry.id   AF-A0A355GL54-F1
#
_cell.length_a   1.000
_cell.length_b   1.000
_cell.length_c   1.000
_cell.angle_alpha   90.00
_cell.angle_beta   90.00
_cell.angle_gamma   90.00
#
_symmetry.space_group_name_H-M   'P 1'
#
loop_
_entity.id
_entity.type
_entity.pdbx_description
1 polymer ?
#
loop_
_entity_poly.entity_id
_entity_poly.type
_entity_poly.pdbx_seq_one_letter_code
_entity_poly.pdbx_strand_id
1 'polypeptide(L)'
;RDLLGQKPPIKFHLVNIRRKMQLNISDDFQAPNWWWLTRMGRLETLHFELASKTGEPAVASATIVGLDLYIPKWEERVIGLTDVFVKEEDRGKGYGQSLLLEIARRLQDELITKLELHVDENNTVASNVAEAVGYYQVDTGIVYQKISR
;
A
#
# COMPACT_ATOMS: atom_id res chain seq x y z
N ARG A 1 -7.45 0.53 -7.47
CA ARG A 1 -8.23 -0.71 -7.20
C ARG A 1 -9.55 -0.31 -6.56
N ASP A 2 -10.66 -0.82 -7.11
CA ASP A 2 -11.97 -0.73 -6.50
C ASP A 2 -12.11 -1.77 -5.38
N LEU A 3 -12.52 -1.34 -4.19
CA LEU A 3 -12.74 -2.20 -3.03
C LEU A 3 -14.16 -2.78 -2.97
N LEU A 4 -15.14 -2.17 -3.64
CA LEU A 4 -16.51 -2.68 -3.73
C LEU A 4 -16.70 -3.69 -4.88
N GLY A 5 -15.77 -3.66 -5.84
CA GLY A 5 -15.76 -4.53 -7.01
C GLY A 5 -15.39 -6.00 -6.75
N GLN A 6 -15.08 -6.72 -7.83
CA GLN A 6 -14.76 -8.15 -7.76
C GLN A 6 -13.52 -8.43 -6.91
N LYS A 7 -13.62 -9.42 -6.02
CA LYS A 7 -12.48 -9.88 -5.22
C LYS A 7 -11.43 -10.51 -6.16
N PRO A 8 -10.15 -10.15 -6.06
CA PRO A 8 -9.12 -10.71 -6.91
C PRO A 8 -8.99 -12.23 -6.67
N PRO A 9 -8.61 -13.01 -7.69
CA PRO A 9 -8.41 -14.44 -7.56
C PRO A 9 -7.31 -14.73 -6.52
N ILE A 10 -7.66 -15.43 -5.44
CA ILE A 10 -6.73 -15.73 -4.36
C ILE A 10 -5.88 -16.94 -4.76
N LYS A 11 -4.58 -16.71 -4.97
CA LYS A 11 -3.60 -17.80 -5.15
C LYS A 11 -3.45 -18.58 -3.84
N PHE A 12 -3.44 -19.92 -3.90
CA PHE A 12 -3.36 -20.79 -2.71
C PHE A 12 -2.17 -20.48 -1.78
N HIS A 13 -1.00 -20.14 -2.32
CA HIS A 13 0.17 -19.76 -1.50
C HIS A 13 -0.10 -18.53 -0.61
N LEU A 14 -0.87 -17.55 -1.09
CA LEU A 14 -1.23 -16.37 -0.30
C LEU A 14 -2.12 -16.71 0.91
N VAL A 15 -2.89 -17.80 0.83
CA VAL A 15 -3.67 -18.31 1.98
C VAL A 15 -2.74 -18.79 3.10
N ASN A 16 -1.63 -19.44 2.75
CA ASN A 16 -0.64 -19.89 3.74
C ASN A 16 0.08 -18.71 4.39
N ILE A 17 0.44 -17.68 3.62
CA ILE A 17 1.03 -16.45 4.14
C ILE A 17 0.06 -15.80 5.13
N ARG A 18 -1.21 -15.63 4.75
CA ARG A 18 -2.26 -15.05 5.61
C ARG A 18 -2.43 -15.78 6.95
N ARG A 19 -2.25 -17.11 6.97
CA ARG A 19 -2.36 -17.88 8.22
C ARG A 19 -1.24 -17.52 9.20
N LYS A 20 -0.02 -17.28 8.70
CA LYS A 20 1.19 -17.03 9.49
C LYS A 20 1.43 -15.56 9.80
N MET A 21 0.95 -14.67 8.93
CA MET A 21 1.21 -13.23 9.02
C MET A 21 0.01 -12.47 9.55
N GLN A 22 0.27 -11.32 10.18
CA GLN A 22 -0.72 -10.35 10.63
C GLN A 22 -0.33 -8.95 10.17
N LEU A 23 -1.35 -8.08 10.08
CA LEU A 23 -1.21 -6.68 9.75
C LEU A 23 -1.21 -5.87 11.05
N ASN A 24 -0.08 -5.25 11.37
CA ASN A 24 0.04 -4.32 12.49
C ASN A 24 -0.19 -2.90 11.94
N ILE A 25 -0.87 -2.07 12.73
CA ILE A 25 -1.19 -0.68 12.36
C ILE A 25 -0.63 0.22 13.44
N SER A 26 0.08 1.27 13.05
CA SER A 26 0.60 2.28 13.95
C SER A 26 0.41 3.68 13.39
N ASP A 27 0.15 4.64 14.28
CA ASP A 27 0.08 6.07 13.93
C ASP A 27 1.49 6.68 13.81
N ASP A 28 2.50 5.98 14.33
CA ASP A 28 3.89 6.40 14.34
C ASP A 28 4.62 5.86 13.10
N PHE A 29 4.90 6.74 12.14
CA PHE A 29 5.88 6.45 11.11
C PHE A 29 7.26 6.54 11.74
N GLN A 30 7.92 5.39 11.94
CA GLN A 30 9.20 5.31 12.63
C GLN A 30 10.26 6.15 11.89
N ALA A 31 10.70 7.24 12.52
CA ALA A 31 11.74 8.18 12.07
C ALA A 31 11.38 9.01 10.81
N PRO A 32 10.41 9.94 10.89
CA PRO A 32 10.10 10.82 9.76
C PRO A 32 11.25 11.82 9.55
N ASN A 33 11.78 11.86 8.33
CA ASN A 33 12.72 12.91 7.95
C ASN A 33 11.98 14.24 7.72
N TRP A 34 12.74 15.34 7.60
CA TRP A 34 12.17 16.68 7.40
C TRP A 34 11.23 16.77 6.19
N TRP A 35 11.56 16.07 5.10
CA TRP A 35 10.73 16.03 3.90
C TRP A 35 9.40 15.35 4.16
N TRP A 36 9.43 14.22 4.87
CA TRP A 36 8.22 13.49 5.27
C TRP A 36 7.31 14.36 6.14
N LEU A 37 7.86 15.02 7.17
CA LEU A 37 7.06 15.91 8.05
C LEU A 37 6.38 17.04 7.27
N THR A 38 7.12 17.64 6.32
CA THR A 38 6.59 18.75 5.51
C THR A 38 5.51 18.28 4.53
N ARG A 39 5.66 17.09 3.95
CA ARG A 39 4.76 16.56 2.92
C ARG A 39 3.55 15.82 3.49
N MET A 40 3.76 14.97 4.50
CA MET A 40 2.78 14.03 5.03
C MET A 40 2.31 14.36 6.44
N GLY A 41 3.08 15.10 7.24
CA GLY A 41 2.78 15.31 8.67
C GLY A 41 1.50 16.09 8.99
N ARG A 42 0.82 16.65 7.98
CA ARG A 42 -0.49 17.32 8.11
C ARG A 42 -1.65 16.48 7.57
N LEU A 43 -1.35 15.35 6.94
CA LEU A 43 -2.34 14.43 6.41
C LEU A 43 -2.62 13.36 7.45
N GLU A 44 -3.81 12.76 7.38
CA GLU A 44 -4.12 11.58 8.16
C GLU A 44 -3.35 10.39 7.54
N THR A 45 -2.34 9.93 8.26
CA THR A 45 -1.48 8.83 7.81
C THR A 45 -1.41 7.71 8.83
N LEU A 46 -1.44 6.48 8.35
CA LEU A 46 -1.23 5.28 9.15
C LEU A 46 -0.10 4.46 8.55
N HIS A 47 0.74 3.87 9.40
CA HIS A 47 1.75 2.92 8.97
C HIS A 47 1.26 1.49 9.16
N PHE A 48 1.40 0.70 8.11
CA PHE A 48 0.94 -0.67 8.04
C PHE A 48 2.13 -1.59 7.88
N GLU A 49 2.24 -2.58 8.75
CA GLU A 49 3.33 -3.56 8.74
C GLU A 49 2.78 -4.98 8.65
N LEU A 50 3.35 -5.77 7.74
CA LEU A 50 3.09 -7.20 7.66
C LEU A 50 4.16 -7.93 8.48
N ALA A 51 3.78 -8.47 9.64
CA ALA A 51 4.68 -9.16 10.55
C ALA A 51 4.21 -10.61 10.81
N SER A 52 5.13 -11.45 11.28
CA SER A 52 4.76 -12.80 11.70
C SER A 52 3.94 -12.75 12.98
N LYS A 53 2.91 -13.59 13.08
CA LYS A 53 2.14 -13.79 14.32
C LYS A 53 2.99 -14.34 15.47
N THR A 54 4.15 -14.91 15.16
CA THR A 54 5.09 -15.45 16.16
C THR A 54 6.04 -14.39 16.73
N GLY A 55 5.90 -13.12 16.35
CA GLY A 55 6.69 -12.02 16.91
C GLY A 55 7.99 -11.70 16.17
N GLU A 56 8.15 -12.20 14.94
CA GLU A 56 9.29 -11.82 14.09
C GLU A 56 9.11 -10.39 13.54
N PRO A 57 10.20 -9.67 13.20
CA PRO A 57 10.13 -8.34 12.62
C PRO A 57 9.28 -8.28 11.34
N ALA A 58 8.66 -7.13 11.08
CA ALA A 58 7.90 -6.90 9.86
C ALA A 58 8.73 -7.19 8.60
N VAL A 59 8.13 -7.89 7.62
CA VAL A 59 8.77 -8.26 6.34
C VAL A 59 8.39 -7.33 5.20
N ALA A 60 7.26 -6.64 5.34
CA ALA A 60 6.75 -5.68 4.38
C ALA A 60 6.00 -4.56 5.10
N SER A 61 5.96 -3.38 4.51
CA SER A 61 5.23 -2.24 5.07
C SER A 61 4.68 -1.33 3.97
N ALA A 62 3.73 -0.48 4.33
CA ALA A 62 3.21 0.60 3.51
C ALA A 62 2.72 1.74 4.40
N THR A 63 2.77 2.95 3.88
CA THR A 63 2.13 4.11 4.50
C THR A 63 0.83 4.39 3.76
N ILE A 64 -0.23 4.57 4.54
CA ILE A 64 -1.57 4.88 4.07
C ILE A 64 -1.83 6.36 4.30
N VAL A 65 -2.44 7.04 3.33
CA VAL A 65 -2.74 8.46 3.38
C VAL A 65 -4.19 8.70 2.96
N GLY A 66 -4.94 9.44 3.78
CA GLY A 66 -6.27 9.93 3.44
C GLY A 66 -6.25 10.90 2.26
N LEU A 67 -7.06 10.65 1.23
CA LEU A 67 -7.23 11.56 0.09
C LEU A 67 -8.51 12.40 0.22
N ASP A 68 -8.92 12.71 1.45
CA ASP A 68 -10.18 13.38 1.76
C ASP A 68 -10.32 14.77 1.11
N LEU A 69 -9.20 15.43 0.82
CA LEU A 69 -9.16 16.69 0.08
C LEU A 69 -9.80 16.59 -1.32
N TYR A 70 -9.87 15.37 -1.88
CA TYR A 70 -10.45 15.11 -3.19
C TYR A 70 -11.93 14.73 -3.14
N ILE A 71 -12.51 14.49 -1.95
CA ILE A 71 -13.93 14.11 -1.80
C ILE A 71 -14.88 15.07 -2.54
N PRO A 72 -14.73 16.42 -2.48
CA PRO A 72 -15.65 17.33 -3.17
C PRO A 72 -15.66 17.16 -4.70
N LYS A 73 -14.60 16.61 -5.28
CA LYS A 73 -14.47 16.40 -6.73
C LYS A 73 -14.76 14.97 -7.14
N TRP A 74 -14.37 14.00 -6.31
CA TRP A 74 -14.47 12.57 -6.63
C TRP A 74 -15.74 11.92 -6.09
N GLU A 75 -16.44 12.58 -5.16
CA GLU A 75 -17.64 12.06 -4.48
C GLU A 75 -17.43 10.69 -3.81
N GLU A 76 -16.17 10.34 -3.53
CA GLU A 76 -15.74 9.05 -3.02
C GLU A 76 -14.63 9.21 -1.97
N ARG A 77 -14.59 8.31 -0.98
CA ARG A 77 -13.48 8.20 -0.03
C ARG A 77 -12.40 7.30 -0.60
N VAL A 78 -11.28 7.91 -0.95
CA VAL A 78 -10.14 7.24 -1.56
C VAL A 78 -8.95 7.30 -0.61
N ILE A 79 -8.21 6.20 -0.57
CA ILE A 79 -6.99 6.08 0.22
C ILE A 79 -5.80 5.87 -0.71
N GLY A 80 -4.75 6.66 -0.49
CA GLY A 80 -3.47 6.54 -1.18
C GLY A 80 -2.51 5.64 -0.43
N LEU A 81 -1.80 4.79 -1.14
CA LEU A 81 -0.68 4.00 -0.62
C LEU A 81 0.64 4.60 -1.09
N THR A 82 1.57 4.77 -0.17
CA THR A 82 2.92 5.23 -0.42
C THR A 82 3.92 4.39 0.36
N ASP A 83 5.21 4.50 0.01
CA ASP A 83 6.30 3.77 0.66
C ASP A 83 6.04 2.25 0.80
N VAL A 84 5.42 1.64 -0.21
CA VAL A 84 5.19 0.19 -0.24
C VAL A 84 6.53 -0.52 -0.38
N PHE A 85 6.91 -1.25 0.66
CA PHE A 85 8.23 -1.85 0.78
C PHE A 85 8.16 -3.31 1.20
N VAL A 86 9.08 -4.12 0.68
CA VAL A 86 9.33 -5.50 1.12
C VAL A 86 10.83 -5.65 1.30
N LYS A 87 11.24 -6.19 2.45
CA LYS A 87 12.64 -6.52 2.75
C LYS A 87 13.24 -7.35 1.63
N GLU A 88 14.47 -7.04 1.25
CA GLU A 88 15.09 -7.58 0.03
C GLU A 88 15.21 -9.10 0.08
N GLU A 89 15.63 -9.63 1.23
CA GLU A 89 15.72 -11.07 1.55
C GLU A 89 14.37 -11.81 1.54
N ASP A 90 13.27 -11.08 1.54
CA ASP A 90 11.90 -11.57 1.59
C ASP A 90 11.10 -11.32 0.29
N ARG A 91 11.72 -10.70 -0.71
CA ARG A 91 11.10 -10.51 -2.03
C ARG A 91 10.88 -11.84 -2.75
N GLY A 92 9.94 -11.86 -3.68
CA GLY A 92 9.56 -13.06 -4.44
C GLY A 92 8.75 -14.11 -3.65
N LYS A 93 8.61 -13.96 -2.32
CA LYS A 93 7.86 -14.91 -1.47
C LYS A 93 6.35 -14.65 -1.41
N GLY A 94 5.87 -13.55 -2.03
CA GLY A 94 4.45 -13.17 -2.07
C GLY A 94 4.02 -12.16 -1.00
N TYR A 95 4.94 -11.66 -0.17
CA TYR A 95 4.59 -10.71 0.91
C TYR A 95 4.06 -9.36 0.41
N GLY A 96 4.54 -8.84 -0.72
CA GLY A 96 3.98 -7.61 -1.30
C GLY A 96 2.50 -7.77 -1.70
N GLN A 97 2.16 -8.89 -2.35
CA GLN A 97 0.77 -9.20 -2.68
C GLN A 97 -0.07 -9.39 -1.41
N SER A 98 0.47 -10.11 -0.42
CA SER A 98 -0.23 -10.32 0.85
C SER A 98 -0.48 -9.00 1.59
N LEU A 99 0.49 -8.10 1.64
CA LEU A 99 0.37 -6.78 2.27
C LEU A 99 -0.79 -5.99 1.64
N LEU A 100 -0.79 -5.85 0.31
CA LEU A 100 -1.85 -5.10 -0.40
C LEU A 100 -3.24 -5.75 -0.22
N LEU A 101 -3.32 -7.08 -0.18
CA LEU A 101 -4.59 -7.78 0.07
C LEU A 101 -5.10 -7.61 1.50
N GLU A 102 -4.22 -7.64 2.50
CA GLU A 102 -4.60 -7.43 3.90
C GLU A 102 -4.99 -5.97 4.16
N ILE A 103 -4.26 -5.00 3.58
CA ILE A 103 -4.64 -3.58 3.59
C ILE A 103 -6.03 -3.39 2.97
N ALA A 104 -6.26 -3.91 1.76
CA ALA A 104 -7.54 -3.80 1.08
C ALA A 104 -8.70 -4.37 1.90
N ARG A 105 -8.49 -5.51 2.57
CA ARG A 105 -9.51 -6.09 3.45
C ARG A 105 -9.78 -5.22 4.67
N ARG A 106 -8.73 -4.74 5.33
CA ARG A 106 -8.85 -3.89 6.52
C ARG A 106 -9.60 -2.59 6.24
N LEU A 107 -9.42 -2.02 5.05
CA LEU A 107 -10.07 -0.77 4.63
C LEU A 107 -11.49 -0.98 4.08
N GLN A 108 -11.79 -2.15 3.52
CA GLN A 108 -13.18 -2.54 3.21
C GLN A 108 -14.07 -2.50 4.46
N ASP A 109 -13.52 -2.89 5.62
CA ASP A 109 -14.23 -2.85 6.90
C ASP A 109 -14.50 -1.39 7.38
N GLU A 110 -13.82 -0.38 6.81
CA GLU A 110 -13.94 1.05 7.14
C GLU A 110 -14.74 1.88 6.11
N LEU A 111 -15.51 1.22 5.24
CA LEU A 111 -16.31 1.87 4.17
C LEU A 111 -15.47 2.66 3.15
N ILE A 112 -14.17 2.37 3.03
CA ILE A 112 -13.33 2.92 1.96
C ILE A 112 -13.69 2.22 0.65
N THR A 113 -13.88 3.01 -0.41
CA THR A 113 -14.36 2.48 -1.70
C THR A 113 -13.22 2.21 -2.68
N LYS A 114 -12.09 2.92 -2.55
CA LYS A 114 -11.02 2.87 -3.55
C LYS A 114 -9.63 3.02 -2.93
N LEU A 115 -8.68 2.27 -3.51
CA LEU A 115 -7.26 2.36 -3.23
C LEU A 115 -6.48 2.84 -4.45
N GLU A 116 -5.58 3.79 -4.23
CA GLU A 116 -4.66 4.29 -5.25
C GLU A 116 -3.20 4.14 -4.81
N LEU A 117 -2.34 3.88 -5.77
CA LEU A 117 -0.89 3.86 -5.59
C LEU A 117 -0.25 4.26 -6.92
N HIS A 118 0.91 4.89 -6.84
CA HIS A 118 1.72 5.18 -8.02
C HIS A 118 2.91 4.23 -8.08
N VAL A 119 3.16 3.72 -9.28
CA VAL A 119 4.34 2.91 -9.59
C VAL A 119 5.13 3.62 -10.68
N ASP A 120 6.46 3.62 -10.54
CA ASP A 120 7.35 4.03 -11.63
C ASP A 120 7.11 3.11 -12.84
N GLU A 121 6.93 3.68 -14.02
CA GLU A 121 6.64 2.91 -15.25
C GLU A 121 7.71 1.86 -15.58
N ASN A 122 8.95 2.08 -15.14
CA ASN A 122 10.07 1.16 -15.33
C ASN A 122 10.13 0.07 -14.25
N ASN A 123 9.38 0.23 -13.15
CA ASN A 123 9.29 -0.76 -12.08
C ASN A 123 8.23 -1.82 -12.39
N THR A 124 8.53 -2.66 -13.38
CA THR A 124 7.66 -3.74 -13.84
C THR A 124 7.29 -4.73 -12.73
N VAL A 125 8.19 -4.94 -11.76
CA VAL A 125 7.95 -5.83 -10.61
C VAL A 125 6.80 -5.30 -9.75
N ALA A 126 6.84 -4.02 -9.38
CA ALA A 126 5.79 -3.41 -8.57
C ALA A 126 4.46 -3.33 -9.34
N SER A 127 4.50 -3.03 -10.64
CA SER A 127 3.29 -3.01 -11.48
C SER A 127 2.63 -4.39 -11.53
N ASN A 128 3.40 -5.44 -11.81
CA ASN A 128 2.91 -6.82 -11.83
C ASN A 128 2.32 -7.27 -10.48
N VAL A 129 2.91 -6.82 -9.37
CA VAL A 129 2.38 -7.10 -8.02
C VAL A 129 1.03 -6.40 -7.80
N ALA A 130 0.90 -5.13 -8.21
CA ALA A 130 -0.34 -4.37 -8.09
C ALA A 130 -1.45 -4.98 -8.97
N GLU A 131 -1.17 -5.27 -10.23
CA GLU A 131 -2.12 -5.90 -11.14
C GLU A 131 -2.58 -7.28 -10.64
N ALA A 132 -1.66 -8.09 -10.14
CA ALA A 132 -1.99 -9.41 -9.60
C ALA A 132 -2.95 -9.38 -8.40
N VAL A 133 -3.06 -8.26 -7.69
CA VAL A 133 -4.03 -8.07 -6.61
C VAL A 133 -5.21 -7.18 -6.99
N GLY A 134 -5.42 -6.92 -8.28
CA GLY A 134 -6.61 -6.24 -8.82
C GLY A 134 -6.49 -4.72 -8.93
N TYR A 135 -5.29 -4.14 -8.91
CA TYR A 135 -5.09 -2.78 -9.40
C TYR A 135 -5.09 -2.79 -10.93
N TYR A 136 -5.40 -1.63 -11.51
CA TYR A 136 -5.30 -1.37 -12.94
C TYR A 136 -4.88 0.09 -13.09
N GLN A 137 -4.21 0.40 -14.19
CA GLN A 137 -3.76 1.76 -14.48
C GLN A 137 -4.97 2.64 -14.83
N VAL A 138 -5.03 3.83 -14.21
CA VAL A 138 -6.08 4.83 -14.46
C VAL A 138 -5.54 6.13 -15.03
N ASP A 139 -4.25 6.41 -14.81
CA ASP A 139 -3.59 7.63 -15.26
C ASP A 139 -2.06 7.44 -15.31
N THR A 140 -1.35 8.43 -15.87
CA THR A 140 0.11 8.53 -15.88
C THR A 140 0.54 9.95 -15.53
N GLY A 141 1.53 10.09 -14.65
CA GLY A 141 2.12 11.38 -14.26
C GLY A 141 3.57 11.51 -14.70
N ILE A 142 4.04 12.76 -14.85
CA ILE A 142 5.45 13.08 -15.09
C ILE A 142 6.05 13.62 -13.79
N VAL A 143 7.14 13.02 -13.32
CA VAL A 143 7.88 13.49 -12.13
C VAL A 143 9.07 14.34 -12.58
N TYR A 144 9.09 15.61 -12.15
CA TYR A 144 10.23 16.49 -12.38
C TYR A 144 11.24 16.34 -11.24
N GLN A 145 12.46 15.90 -11.57
CA GLN A 145 13.56 15.80 -10.63
C GLN A 145 14.64 16.83 -10.97
N LYS A 146 15.11 17.57 -9.95
CA LYS A 146 16.30 18.41 -10.11
C LYS A 146 17.51 17.50 -10.27
N ILE A 147 18.18 17.56 -11.41
CA ILE A 147 19.47 16.90 -11.61
C ILE A 147 20.51 17.76 -10.87
N SER A 148 20.97 17.29 -9.71
CA SER A 148 22.17 17.84 -9.08
C SER A 148 23.38 17.39 -9.89
N ARG A 149 23.99 18.34 -10.61
CA ARG A 149 25.33 18.18 -11.20
C ARG A 149 26.40 18.41 -10.15
#